data_AF-A0A3M1E237-F1
#
_entry.id   AF-A0A3M1E237-F1
#
_cell.length_a   1.000
_cell.length_b   1.000
_cell.length_c   1.000
_cell.angle_alpha   90.00
_cell.angle_beta   90.00
_cell.angle_gamma   90.00
#
_symmetry.space_group_name_H-M   'P 1'
#
loop_
_entity.id
_entity.type
_entity.pdbx_description
1 polymer ?
#
loop_
_entity_poly.entity_id
_entity_poly.type
_entity_poly.pdbx_seq_one_letter_code
_entity_poly.pdbx_strand_id
1 'polypeptide(L)'
;MDEDGYIVFSPWAATRPFALRIVPERHAHDFCLTSENDLGRLAGLLRVLVDRLNRGLNKPSYRLLLVTSPPEQQRPHQTDLFATLPWDWHWYLELSPCLTRETGIEQATGIAVNPVPPEEAVTFLRGLAPC
;
A
#
# COMPACT_ATOMS: atom_id res chain seq x y z
N MET A 1 9.74 6.41 4.45
CA MET A 1 10.96 6.32 3.63
C MET A 1 10.59 6.97 2.32
N ASP A 2 11.46 7.82 1.83
CA ASP A 2 11.29 8.47 0.53
C ASP A 2 12.38 7.90 -0.36
N GLU A 3 11.98 7.30 -1.47
CA GLU A 3 12.88 6.58 -2.36
C GLU A 3 12.36 6.68 -3.79
N ASP A 4 13.18 7.26 -4.68
CA ASP A 4 12.95 7.35 -6.12
C ASP A 4 11.57 7.90 -6.54
N GLY A 5 11.03 8.88 -5.81
CA GLY A 5 9.75 9.51 -6.12
C GLY A 5 8.53 8.77 -5.55
N TYR A 6 8.74 7.87 -4.60
CA TYR A 6 7.70 7.17 -3.86
C TYR A 6 7.90 7.33 -2.35
N ILE A 7 6.79 7.49 -1.63
CA ILE A 7 6.76 7.56 -0.18
C ILE A 7 6.21 6.25 0.37
N VAL A 8 6.95 5.66 1.30
CA VAL A 8 6.57 4.45 2.03
C VAL A 8 6.33 4.77 3.51
N PHE A 9 5.15 4.39 4.00
CA PHE A 9 4.75 4.58 5.39
C PHE A 9 3.81 3.46 5.86
N SER A 10 3.66 3.28 7.16
CA SER A 10 2.55 2.49 7.71
C SER A 10 1.36 3.42 7.96
N PRO A 11 0.14 3.09 7.51
CA PRO A 11 -1.04 3.89 7.81
C PRO A 11 -1.24 4.07 9.31
N TRP A 12 -1.68 5.25 9.74
CA TRP A 12 -1.98 5.50 11.16
C TRP A 12 -3.05 4.55 11.71
N ALA A 13 -4.08 4.26 10.92
CA ALA A 13 -5.10 3.26 11.22
C ALA A 13 -4.85 1.95 10.47
N ALA A 14 -3.63 1.39 10.57
CA ALA A 14 -3.30 0.13 9.93
C ALA A 14 -4.15 -1.01 10.50
N THR A 15 -4.93 -1.67 9.64
CA THR A 15 -5.78 -2.81 10.00
C THR A 15 -5.04 -4.15 10.00
N ARG A 16 -3.80 -4.17 9.48
CA ARG A 16 -2.97 -5.37 9.42
C ARG A 16 -1.58 -5.07 9.99
N PRO A 17 -0.99 -6.02 10.74
CA PRO A 17 0.35 -5.84 11.29
C PRO A 17 1.37 -5.68 10.18
N PHE A 18 2.30 -4.72 10.34
CA PHE A 18 3.33 -4.38 9.36
C PHE A 18 2.81 -4.03 7.96
N ALA A 19 1.57 -3.52 7.86
CA ALA A 19 1.06 -2.99 6.60
C ALA A 19 1.85 -1.74 6.18
N LEU A 20 2.33 -1.74 4.94
CA LEU A 20 3.01 -0.62 4.32
C LEU A 20 2.18 -0.11 3.13
N ARG A 21 2.03 1.20 3.04
CA ARG A 21 1.53 1.87 1.83
C ARG A 21 2.69 2.51 1.10
N ILE A 22 2.74 2.25 -0.21
CA ILE A 22 3.62 2.91 -1.17
C ILE A 22 2.75 3.83 -2.01
N VAL A 23 3.04 5.13 -1.96
CA VAL A 23 2.34 6.16 -2.73
C VAL A 23 3.32 6.89 -3.63
N PRO A 24 2.94 7.29 -4.85
CA PRO A 24 3.70 8.28 -5.61
C PRO A 24 3.87 9.57 -4.80
N GLU A 25 5.05 10.18 -4.84
CA GLU A 25 5.29 11.50 -4.25
C GLU A 25 4.49 12.59 -4.97
N ARG A 26 4.42 12.50 -6.31
CA ARG A 26 3.60 13.38 -7.14
C ARG A 26 2.18 12.84 -7.25
N HIS A 27 1.20 13.74 -7.20
CA HIS A 27 -0.21 13.38 -7.36
C HIS A 27 -0.46 12.56 -8.62
N ALA A 28 -1.08 11.39 -8.46
CA ALA A 28 -1.46 10.50 -9.54
C ALA A 28 -2.71 9.71 -9.13
N HIS A 29 -3.82 9.93 -9.84
CA HIS A 29 -5.09 9.28 -9.54
C HIS A 29 -5.17 7.85 -10.11
N ASP A 30 -4.63 7.64 -11.32
CA ASP A 30 -4.68 6.36 -12.02
C ASP A 30 -3.29 5.75 -12.17
N PHE A 31 -3.14 4.51 -11.70
CA PHE A 31 -1.95 3.70 -11.86
C PHE A 31 -1.58 3.46 -13.33
N CYS A 32 -2.57 3.36 -14.23
CA CYS A 32 -2.33 3.12 -15.66
C CYS A 32 -1.57 4.26 -16.35
N LEU A 33 -1.53 5.45 -15.75
CA LEU A 33 -0.79 6.61 -16.25
C LEU A 33 0.68 6.61 -15.82
N THR A 34 1.11 5.63 -15.02
CA THR A 34 2.50 5.53 -14.52
C THR A 34 3.45 5.21 -15.67
N SER A 35 4.55 5.94 -15.77
CA SER A 35 5.56 5.72 -16.81
C SER A 35 6.35 4.42 -16.59
N GLU A 36 6.93 3.83 -17.64
CA GLU A 36 7.78 2.63 -17.52
C GLU A 36 8.97 2.84 -16.58
N ASN A 37 9.54 4.05 -16.57
CA ASN A 37 10.65 4.39 -15.68
C ASN A 37 10.21 4.39 -14.21
N ASP A 38 9.05 4.97 -13.91
CA ASP A 38 8.51 5.00 -12.56
C ASP A 38 8.07 3.60 -12.11
N LEU A 39 7.54 2.76 -13.01
CA LEU A 39 7.30 1.35 -12.75
C LEU A 39 8.59 0.59 -12.42
N GLY A 40 9.70 0.89 -13.11
CA GLY A 40 11.02 0.32 -12.82
C GLY A 40 11.51 0.67 -11.42
N ARG A 41 11.36 1.94 -11.00
CA ARG A 41 11.68 2.42 -9.65
C ARG A 41 10.80 1.75 -8.60
N LEU A 42 9.49 1.68 -8.85
CA LEU A 42 8.53 1.02 -7.98
C LEU A 42 8.87 -0.46 -7.76
N ALA A 43 9.28 -1.17 -8.81
CA ALA A 43 9.72 -2.55 -8.72
C ALA A 43 11.00 -2.70 -7.86
N GLY A 44 11.96 -1.78 -8.02
CA GLY A 44 13.16 -1.71 -7.18
C GLY A 44 12.82 -1.52 -5.70
N LEU A 45 11.95 -0.56 -5.42
CA LEU A 45 11.45 -0.26 -4.07
C LEU A 45 10.71 -1.46 -3.45
N LEU A 46 9.81 -2.09 -4.19
CA LEU A 46 9.09 -3.29 -3.73
C LEU A 46 10.06 -4.42 -3.36
N ARG A 47 11.13 -4.63 -4.13
CA ARG A 47 12.16 -5.62 -3.81
C ARG A 47 12.84 -5.31 -2.47
N VAL A 48 13.17 -4.05 -2.21
CA VAL A 48 13.76 -3.63 -0.93
C VAL A 48 12.79 -3.88 0.23
N LEU A 49 11.51 -3.53 0.07
CA LEU A 49 10.50 -3.73 1.12
C LEU A 49 10.25 -5.21 1.42
N VAL A 50 10.15 -6.04 0.39
CA VAL A 50 9.99 -7.49 0.54
C VAL A 50 11.21 -8.12 1.21
N ASP A 51 12.44 -7.67 0.90
CA ASP A 51 13.64 -8.14 1.60
C ASP A 51 13.60 -7.82 3.10
N ARG A 52 13.18 -6.60 3.46
CA ARG A 52 13.01 -6.20 4.88
C ARG A 52 11.96 -7.07 5.58
N LEU A 53 10.80 -7.31 4.95
CA LEU A 53 9.78 -8.22 5.51
C LEU A 53 10.35 -9.63 5.68
N ASN A 54 11.07 -10.14 4.69
CA ASN A 54 11.65 -11.49 4.72
C ASN A 54 12.65 -11.67 5.87
N ARG A 55 13.47 -10.65 6.15
CA ARG A 55 14.47 -10.68 7.21
C ARG A 55 13.85 -10.49 8.59
N GLY A 56 12.91 -9.56 8.71
CA GLY A 56 12.29 -9.23 10.00
C GLY A 56 11.28 -10.27 10.46
N LEU A 57 10.60 -10.94 9.53
CA LEU A 57 9.41 -11.74 9.83
C LEU A 57 9.52 -13.20 9.35
N ASN A 58 10.75 -13.69 9.19
CA ASN A 58 11.04 -15.08 8.79
C ASN A 58 10.35 -15.50 7.48
N LYS A 59 10.54 -14.70 6.42
CA LYS A 59 10.01 -14.96 5.07
C LYS A 59 8.49 -15.24 5.04
N PRO A 60 7.66 -14.30 5.51
CA PRO A 60 6.22 -14.50 5.54
C PRO A 60 5.65 -14.51 4.11
N SER A 61 4.51 -15.17 3.91
CA SER A 61 3.68 -14.86 2.75
C SER A 61 3.14 -13.44 2.88
N TYR A 62 2.91 -12.76 1.76
CA TYR A 62 2.44 -11.39 1.75
C TYR A 62 1.32 -11.18 0.73
N ARG A 63 0.54 -10.13 0.96
CA ARG A 63 -0.46 -9.60 0.03
C ARG A 63 0.07 -8.29 -0.54
N LEU A 64 -0.05 -8.15 -1.85
CA LEU A 64 0.15 -6.90 -2.57
C LEU A 64 -1.18 -6.48 -3.18
N LEU A 65 -1.72 -5.34 -2.76
CA LEU A 65 -2.99 -4.81 -3.23
C LEU A 65 -2.76 -3.48 -3.95
N LEU A 66 -3.23 -3.38 -5.19
CA LEU A 66 -3.30 -2.12 -5.92
C LEU A 66 -4.64 -1.45 -5.68
N VAL A 67 -4.60 -0.20 -5.21
CA VAL A 67 -5.76 0.67 -5.08
C VAL A 67 -5.56 1.84 -6.04
N THR A 68 -6.32 1.85 -7.13
CA THR A 68 -6.28 2.89 -8.18
C THR A 68 -7.67 3.48 -8.36
N SER A 69 -7.76 4.62 -9.07
CA SER A 69 -9.04 5.23 -9.38
C SER A 69 -9.96 4.24 -10.11
N PRO A 70 -11.28 4.31 -9.87
CA PRO A 70 -12.21 3.51 -10.65
C PRO A 70 -12.10 3.90 -12.14
N PRO A 71 -12.36 2.96 -13.06
CA PRO A 71 -12.31 3.26 -14.48
C PRO A 71 -13.36 4.32 -14.85
N GLU A 72 -12.96 5.31 -15.63
CA GLU A 72 -13.87 6.32 -16.18
C GLU A 72 -14.84 5.66 -17.17
N GLN A 73 -15.98 5.17 -16.69
CA GLN A 73 -17.05 4.71 -17.54
C GLN A 73 -17.93 5.89 -17.94
N GLN A 74 -17.79 6.34 -19.19
CA GLN A 74 -18.74 7.28 -19.78
C GLN A 74 -20.11 6.60 -19.89
N ARG A 75 -21.05 6.98 -19.03
CA ARG A 75 -22.44 6.54 -19.10
C ARG A 75 -23.28 7.62 -19.77
N PRO A 76 -24.15 7.28 -20.74
CA PRO A 76 -25.12 8.22 -21.27
C PRO A 76 -25.90 8.87 -20.13
N HIS A 77 -25.96 10.20 -20.09
CA HIS A 77 -26.65 11.00 -19.07
C HIS A 77 -26.04 11.01 -17.66
N GLN A 78 -24.79 10.53 -17.49
CA GLN A 78 -24.09 10.46 -16.20
C GLN A 78 -22.61 10.87 -16.36
N THR A 79 -22.37 12.06 -16.91
CA THR A 79 -21.04 12.55 -17.28
C THR A 79 -20.19 13.00 -16.10
N ASP A 80 -20.80 13.39 -14.97
CA ASP A 80 -20.09 14.15 -13.93
C ASP A 80 -19.63 13.29 -12.74
N LEU A 81 -20.05 12.02 -12.65
CA LEU A 81 -19.83 11.16 -11.48
C LEU A 81 -18.35 10.93 -11.11
N PHE A 82 -17.46 11.02 -12.09
CA PHE A 82 -16.02 10.79 -11.93
C PHE A 82 -15.17 11.98 -12.38
N ALA A 83 -15.81 13.13 -12.64
CA ALA A 83 -15.13 14.29 -13.19
C ALA A 83 -14.04 14.82 -12.27
N THR A 84 -14.12 14.62 -10.94
CA THR A 84 -13.12 15.12 -9.99
C THR A 84 -12.06 14.09 -9.60
N LEU A 85 -12.11 12.84 -10.11
CA LEU A 85 -11.11 11.81 -9.80
C LEU A 85 -9.66 12.26 -10.02
N PRO A 86 -9.33 13.03 -11.09
CA PRO A 86 -7.97 13.50 -11.29
C PRO A 86 -7.43 14.40 -10.19
N TRP A 87 -8.28 14.92 -9.30
CA TRP A 87 -7.93 15.78 -8.18
C TRP A 87 -8.13 15.11 -6.82
N ASP A 88 -9.16 14.27 -6.69
CA ASP A 88 -9.59 13.73 -5.39
C ASP A 88 -8.98 12.35 -5.07
N TRP A 89 -8.47 11.63 -6.07
CA TRP A 89 -7.93 10.28 -5.89
C TRP A 89 -6.41 10.25 -6.04
N HIS A 90 -5.75 9.44 -5.21
CA HIS A 90 -4.31 9.19 -5.27
C HIS A 90 -4.08 7.69 -5.14
N TRP A 91 -3.58 7.04 -6.19
CA TRP A 91 -3.40 5.60 -6.17
C TRP A 91 -2.29 5.18 -5.20
N TYR A 92 -2.39 3.98 -4.65
CA TYR A 92 -1.34 3.42 -3.80
C TYR A 92 -1.27 1.90 -3.91
N LEU A 93 -0.10 1.36 -3.55
CA LEU A 93 0.06 -0.07 -3.28
C LEU A 93 0.06 -0.31 -1.77
N GLU A 94 -0.64 -1.33 -1.33
CA GLU A 94 -0.57 -1.85 0.04
C GLU A 94 0.16 -3.19 0.04
N LEU A 95 1.30 -3.25 0.74
CA LEU A 95 2.06 -4.46 1.00
C LEU A 95 1.83 -4.86 2.47
N SER A 96 1.29 -6.05 2.71
CA SER A 96 1.02 -6.54 4.07
C SER A 96 1.40 -8.01 4.22
N PRO A 97 2.17 -8.39 5.26
CA PRO A 97 2.47 -9.79 5.52
C PRO A 97 1.23 -10.50 6.11
N CYS A 98 1.06 -11.77 5.74
CA CYS A 98 -0.02 -12.63 6.22
C CYS A 98 0.39 -13.31 7.54
N LEU A 99 0.42 -12.55 8.63
CA LEU A 99 0.90 -13.03 9.95
C LEU A 99 -0.21 -13.62 10.82
N THR A 100 -1.43 -13.13 10.67
CA THR A 100 -2.58 -13.53 11.48
C THR A 100 -3.65 -14.15 10.59
N ARG A 101 -4.42 -15.09 11.15
CA ARG A 101 -5.68 -15.53 10.56
C ARG A 101 -6.79 -14.67 11.14
N GLU A 102 -7.69 -14.21 10.28
CA GLU A 102 -8.91 -13.54 10.72
C GLU A 102 -9.68 -14.46 11.68
N THR A 103 -10.04 -13.90 12.81
CA THR A 103 -10.81 -14.53 13.87
C THR A 103 -12.31 -14.35 13.62
N GLY A 104 -13.15 -15.07 14.37
CA GLY A 104 -14.60 -14.95 14.26
C GLY A 104 -15.13 -13.54 14.56
N ILE A 105 -14.42 -12.74 15.37
CA ILE A 105 -14.79 -11.35 15.67
C ILE A 105 -14.61 -10.47 14.43
N GLU A 106 -13.46 -10.56 13.78
CA GLU A 106 -13.14 -9.78 12.59
C GLU A 106 -14.13 -10.09 11.47
N GLN A 107 -14.50 -11.36 11.30
CA GLN A 107 -15.52 -11.79 10.33
C GLN A 107 -16.93 -11.33 10.70
N ALA A 108 -17.31 -11.41 11.98
CA ALA A 108 -18.65 -11.05 12.43
C ALA A 108 -18.90 -9.53 12.43
N THR A 109 -17.86 -8.73 12.68
CA THR A 109 -17.99 -7.27 12.89
C THR A 109 -17.40 -6.44 11.77
N GLY A 110 -16.49 -6.99 10.97
CA GLY A 110 -15.67 -6.22 10.02
C GLY A 110 -14.62 -5.32 10.69
N ILE A 111 -14.47 -5.38 12.02
CA ILE A 111 -13.47 -4.62 12.77
C ILE A 111 -12.19 -5.43 12.84
N ALA A 112 -11.13 -4.91 12.22
CA ALA A 112 -9.82 -5.55 12.24
C ALA A 112 -9.13 -5.39 13.61
N VAL A 113 -8.42 -6.43 14.05
CA VAL A 113 -7.61 -6.39 15.27
C VAL A 113 -6.14 -6.41 14.86
N ASN A 114 -5.48 -5.26 14.95
CA ASN A 114 -4.04 -5.16 14.71
C ASN A 114 -3.28 -5.10 16.04
N PRO A 115 -2.51 -6.15 16.41
CA PRO A 115 -1.75 -6.16 17.66
C PRO A 115 -0.45 -5.36 17.61
N VAL A 116 -0.03 -4.89 16.43
CA VAL A 116 1.22 -4.14 16.24
C VAL A 116 0.89 -2.70 15.81
N PRO A 117 1.15 -1.69 16.64
CA PRO A 117 0.91 -0.31 16.25
C PRO A 117 1.83 0.09 15.10
N PRO A 118 1.38 1.00 14.21
CA PRO A 118 2.12 1.36 13.01
C PRO A 118 3.49 1.97 13.30
N GLU A 119 3.65 2.69 14.41
CA GLU A 119 4.91 3.29 14.84
C GLU A 119 5.96 2.23 15.18
N GLU A 120 5.57 1.17 15.89
CA GLU A 120 6.46 0.05 16.21
C GLU A 120 6.81 -0.76 14.97
N ALA A 121 5.82 -1.03 14.11
CA ALA A 121 6.05 -1.74 12.85
C ALA A 121 7.09 -1.02 11.97
N VAL A 122 6.95 0.30 11.81
CA VAL A 122 7.89 1.10 11.03
C VAL A 122 9.27 1.15 11.68
N THR A 123 9.34 1.33 13.00
CA THR A 123 10.61 1.37 13.75
C THR A 123 11.37 0.05 13.58
N PHE A 124 10.67 -1.08 13.75
CA PHE A 124 11.22 -2.41 13.55
C PHE A 124 11.75 -2.60 12.12
N LEU A 125 10.95 -2.29 11.09
CA LEU A 125 11.35 -2.49 9.70
C LEU A 125 12.49 -1.56 9.27
N ARG A 126 12.60 -0.35 9.82
CA ARG A 126 13.72 0.57 9.57
C ARG A 126 15.04 0.10 10.17
N GLY A 127 14.99 -0.64 11.29
CA GLY A 127 16.18 -1.22 11.92
C GLY A 127 16.84 -2.33 11.09
N LEU A 128 16.16 -2.84 10.07
CA LEU A 128 16.67 -3.86 9.16
C LEU A 128 17.37 -3.15 7.98
N ALA A 129 18.66 -2.86 8.14
CA ALA A 129 19.48 -2.16 7.13
C ALA A 129 19.35 -2.81 5.74
N PRO A 130 19.17 -2.06 4.65
CA PRO A 130 19.19 -2.64 3.30
C PRO A 130 20.57 -3.27 3.00
N CYS A 131 20.58 -4.35 2.22
CA CYS A 131 21.82 -4.94 1.70
C CYS A 131 22.49 -4.01 0.68
#